data_AF-A0A959T9B8-F1
#
_entry.id   AF-A0A959T9B8-F1
#
_cell.length_a   1.000
_cell.length_b   1.000
_cell.length_c   1.000
_cell.angle_alpha   90.00
_cell.angle_beta   90.00
_cell.angle_gamma   90.00
#
_symmetry.space_group_name_H-M   'P 1'
#
loop_
_entity.id
_entity.type
_entity.pdbx_description
1 polymer ?
#
loop_
_entity_poly.entity_id
_entity_poly.type
_entity_poly.pdbx_seq_one_letter_code
_entity_poly.pdbx_strand_id
1 'polypeptide(L)'
;LRGNDTEAMRWYREALQLAPRYFPNAYLHLADIEFRNQEYTAAEGHYKTFLDLNQDPVRADRARLGIDNCTFAARAIKQPVPFEPVNLGPGVNSAEPEYYPCVTADDRTLIYTRRVTAPEVRPYGMQEDFFVSHRGEDGSWG
;
A
#
# COMPACT_ATOMS: atom_id res chain seq x y z
N LEU A 1 -1.50 13.63 8.62
CA LEU A 1 -1.15 13.26 10.02
C LEU A 1 -0.57 11.86 10.00
N ARG A 2 0.75 11.69 10.12
CA ARG A 2 1.32 10.36 10.39
C ARG A 2 1.11 10.10 11.88
N GLY A 3 0.37 9.05 12.23
CA GLY A 3 0.21 8.63 13.62
C GLY A 3 1.55 8.22 14.23
N ASN A 4 1.68 8.34 15.56
CA ASN A 4 2.86 7.88 16.28
C ASN A 4 2.77 6.36 16.51
N ASP A 5 3.17 5.58 15.51
CA ASP A 5 3.06 4.12 15.53
C ASP A 5 3.82 3.48 16.70
N THR A 6 5.01 3.98 17.03
CA THR A 6 5.84 3.47 18.14
C THR A 6 5.10 3.58 19.47
N GLU A 7 4.49 4.73 19.73
CA GLU A 7 3.74 4.95 20.96
C GLU A 7 2.45 4.13 20.99
N ALA A 8 1.75 4.02 19.85
CA ALA A 8 0.56 3.18 19.73
C ALA A 8 0.88 1.71 20.04
N MET A 9 1.95 1.15 19.47
CA MET A 9 2.36 -0.24 19.75
C MET A 9 2.68 -0.45 21.23
N ARG A 10 3.38 0.51 21.87
CA ARG A 10 3.66 0.42 23.31
C ARG A 10 2.37 0.30 24.12
N TRP A 11 1.40 1.17 23.88
CA TRP A 11 0.14 1.16 24.63
C TRP A 11 -0.71 -0.09 24.37
N TYR A 12 -0.76 -0.57 23.12
CA TYR A 12 -1.44 -1.84 22.82
C TYR A 12 -0.78 -3.02 23.54
N ARG A 13 0.55 -3.09 23.56
CA ARG A 13 1.29 -4.15 24.28
C ARG A 13 1.02 -4.11 25.77
N GLU A 14 1.04 -2.92 26.39
CA GLU A 14 0.69 -2.77 27.82
C GLU A 14 -0.76 -3.18 28.11
N ALA A 15 -1.72 -2.75 27.29
CA ALA A 15 -3.13 -3.10 27.47
C ALA A 15 -3.36 -4.62 27.36
N LEU A 16 -2.71 -5.28 26.40
CA LEU A 16 -2.81 -6.72 26.18
C LEU A 16 -2.12 -7.53 27.30
N GLN A 17 -1.10 -6.99 27.96
CA GLN A 17 -0.52 -7.62 29.17
C GLN A 17 -1.49 -7.57 30.36
N LEU A 18 -2.23 -6.46 30.52
CA LEU A 18 -3.15 -6.27 31.64
C LEU A 18 -4.44 -7.07 31.47
N ALA A 19 -5.01 -7.08 30.26
CA ALA A 19 -6.32 -7.66 30.01
C ALA A 19 -6.39 -8.33 28.61
N PRO A 20 -5.68 -9.45 28.40
CA PRO A 20 -5.47 -10.04 27.08
C PRO A 20 -6.77 -10.43 26.37
N ARG A 21 -7.83 -10.80 27.10
CA ARG A 21 -9.10 -11.24 26.49
C ARG A 21 -10.19 -10.17 26.50
N TYR A 22 -9.95 -9.02 27.11
CA TYR A 22 -10.98 -7.98 27.29
C TYR A 22 -11.38 -7.34 25.96
N PHE A 23 -10.42 -7.05 25.10
CA PHE A 23 -10.66 -6.43 23.79
C PHE A 23 -9.86 -7.14 22.70
N PRO A 24 -10.36 -8.25 22.13
CA PRO A 24 -9.66 -9.02 21.10
C PRO A 24 -9.20 -8.17 19.90
N ASN A 25 -9.98 -7.14 19.52
CA ASN A 25 -9.62 -6.24 18.42
C ASN A 25 -8.29 -5.49 18.64
N ALA A 26 -7.80 -5.36 19.88
CA ALA A 26 -6.47 -4.83 20.14
C ALA A 26 -5.37 -5.64 19.45
N TYR A 27 -5.50 -6.97 19.37
CA TYR A 27 -4.56 -7.81 18.64
C TYR A 27 -4.57 -7.51 17.14
N LEU A 28 -5.75 -7.33 16.55
CA LEU A 28 -5.88 -6.98 15.13
C LEU A 28 -5.21 -5.63 14.85
N HIS A 29 -5.51 -4.61 15.67
CA HIS A 29 -4.94 -3.28 15.50
C HIS A 29 -3.44 -3.24 15.74
N LEU A 30 -2.95 -3.95 16.76
CA LEU A 30 -1.51 -4.07 17.00
C LEU A 30 -0.82 -4.75 15.81
N ALA A 31 -1.38 -5.84 15.29
CA ALA A 31 -0.85 -6.54 14.13
C ALA A 31 -0.80 -5.66 12.87
N ASP A 32 -1.82 -4.83 12.64
CA ASP A 32 -1.83 -3.86 11.53
C ASP A 32 -0.69 -2.84 11.65
N ILE A 33 -0.41 -2.35 12.87
CA ILE A 33 0.65 -1.37 13.12
C ILE A 33 2.02 -2.03 12.97
N GLU A 34 2.20 -3.20 13.56
CA GLU A 34 3.42 -4.01 13.45
C GLU A 34 3.74 -4.34 12.00
N PHE A 35 2.75 -4.74 11.20
CA PHE A 35 2.92 -4.99 9.77
C PHE A 35 3.44 -3.75 9.03
N ARG A 36 2.84 -2.58 9.26
CA ARG A 36 3.29 -1.32 8.64
C ARG A 36 4.70 -0.91 9.07
N ASN A 37 5.13 -1.36 10.24
CA ASN A 37 6.48 -1.13 10.79
C ASN A 37 7.44 -2.29 10.48
N GLN A 38 7.07 -3.19 9.57
CA GLN A 38 7.88 -4.33 9.12
C GLN A 38 8.19 -5.38 10.20
N GLU A 39 7.45 -5.38 11.31
CA GLU A 39 7.54 -6.37 12.39
C GLU A 39 6.70 -7.63 12.05
N TYR A 40 6.93 -8.23 10.88
CA TYR A 40 6.04 -9.24 10.29
C TYR A 40 5.81 -10.47 11.18
N THR A 41 6.84 -10.94 11.89
CA THR A 41 6.71 -12.10 12.78
C THR A 41 5.78 -11.80 13.97
N ALA A 42 5.89 -10.60 14.55
CA ALA A 42 5.02 -10.19 15.65
C ALA A 42 3.58 -9.99 15.17
N ALA A 43 3.43 -9.31 14.02
CA ALA A 43 2.14 -9.08 13.39
C ALA A 43 1.41 -10.40 13.10
N GLU A 44 2.09 -11.38 12.51
CA GLU A 44 1.52 -12.70 12.23
C GLU A 44 1.03 -13.40 13.52
N GLY A 45 1.82 -13.33 14.60
CA GLY A 45 1.44 -13.89 15.90
C GLY A 45 0.18 -13.24 16.47
N HIS A 46 0.07 -11.92 16.41
CA HIS A 46 -1.10 -11.20 16.88
C HIS A 46 -2.34 -11.40 15.99
N TYR A 47 -2.19 -11.50 14.67
CA TYR A 47 -3.32 -11.90 13.80
C TYR A 47 -3.85 -13.29 14.15
N LYS A 48 -2.96 -14.26 14.39
CA LYS A 48 -3.36 -15.61 14.84
C LYS A 48 -4.09 -15.56 16.18
N THR A 49 -3.57 -14.80 17.13
CA THR A 49 -4.19 -14.62 18.45
C THR A 49 -5.57 -13.96 18.33
N PHE A 50 -5.74 -12.99 17.44
CA PHE A 50 -7.04 -12.40 17.14
C PHE A 50 -8.05 -13.45 16.65
N LEU A 51 -7.64 -14.30 15.70
CA LEU A 51 -8.50 -15.36 15.14
C LEU A 51 -8.94 -16.39 16.19
N ASP A 52 -8.10 -16.66 17.19
CA ASP A 52 -8.44 -17.56 18.30
C ASP A 52 -9.48 -16.94 19.25
N LEU A 53 -9.55 -15.61 19.33
CA LEU A 53 -10.38 -14.87 20.29
C LEU A 53 -11.65 -14.27 19.68
N ASN A 54 -11.69 -14.04 18.37
CA ASN A 54 -12.80 -13.37 17.69
C ASN A 54 -13.04 -13.98 16.30
N GLN A 55 -14.30 -14.37 16.05
CA GLN A 55 -14.74 -14.98 14.79
C GLN A 55 -15.64 -14.06 13.94
N ASP A 56 -15.66 -12.76 14.22
CA ASP A 56 -16.32 -11.76 13.37
C ASP A 56 -15.81 -11.89 11.92
N PRO A 57 -16.67 -12.23 10.94
CA PRO A 57 -16.22 -12.66 9.61
C PRO A 57 -15.33 -11.62 8.90
N VAL A 58 -15.74 -10.35 8.93
CA VAL A 58 -15.03 -9.26 8.24
C VAL A 58 -13.63 -9.05 8.82
N ARG A 59 -13.51 -9.03 10.16
CA ARG A 59 -12.20 -8.88 10.80
C ARG A 59 -11.36 -10.14 10.68
N ALA A 60 -11.98 -11.32 10.68
CA ALA A 60 -11.29 -12.57 10.49
C ALA A 60 -10.70 -12.71 9.08
N ASP A 61 -11.43 -12.27 8.04
CA ASP A 61 -10.90 -12.19 6.67
C ASP A 61 -9.72 -11.22 6.57
N ARG A 62 -9.83 -10.06 7.22
CA ARG A 62 -8.72 -9.11 7.32
C ARG A 62 -7.49 -9.71 8.01
N ALA A 63 -7.68 -10.43 9.12
CA ALA A 63 -6.57 -11.06 9.84
C ALA A 63 -5.90 -12.17 9.03
N ARG A 64 -6.68 -12.99 8.30
CA ARG A 64 -6.15 -14.00 7.37
C ARG A 64 -5.32 -13.36 6.26
N LEU A 65 -5.85 -12.32 5.61
CA LEU A 65 -5.10 -11.55 4.61
C LEU A 65 -3.82 -10.95 5.22
N GLY A 66 -3.89 -10.47 6.47
CA GLY A 66 -2.74 -9.99 7.23
C GLY A 66 -1.64 -11.05 7.41
N ILE A 67 -2.01 -12.29 7.73
CA ILE A 67 -1.08 -13.43 7.85
C ILE A 67 -0.43 -13.75 6.50
N ASP A 68 -1.22 -13.80 5.43
CA ASP A 68 -0.70 -14.06 4.07
C ASP A 68 0.30 -12.97 3.65
N ASN A 69 -0.03 -11.71 3.93
CA ASN A 69 0.85 -10.57 3.68
C ASN A 69 2.14 -10.63 4.51
N CYS A 70 2.06 -10.99 5.80
CA CYS A 70 3.26 -11.16 6.64
C CYS A 70 4.17 -12.25 6.07
N THR A 71 3.59 -13.38 5.66
CA THR A 71 4.31 -14.51 5.07
C THR A 71 5.02 -14.11 3.79
N PHE A 72 4.31 -13.41 2.90
CA PHE A 72 4.88 -12.89 1.65
C PHE A 72 6.01 -11.88 1.94
N ALA A 73 5.76 -10.87 2.78
CA ALA A 73 6.71 -9.80 3.05
C ALA A 73 8.00 -10.32 3.71
N ALA A 74 7.88 -11.22 4.70
CA ALA A 74 9.02 -11.84 5.37
C ALA A 74 9.91 -12.66 4.40
N ARG A 75 9.31 -13.25 3.36
CA ARG A 75 10.05 -13.93 2.29
C ARG A 75 10.65 -12.93 1.30
N ALA A 76 9.85 -11.98 0.82
CA ALA A 76 10.24 -11.03 -0.22
C ALA A 76 11.45 -10.17 0.18
N ILE A 77 11.51 -9.74 1.45
CA ILE A 77 12.64 -8.95 1.97
C ILE A 77 13.95 -9.75 1.99
N LYS A 78 13.87 -11.08 2.21
CA LYS A 78 15.03 -11.97 2.18
C LYS A 78 15.45 -12.35 0.75
N GLN A 79 14.55 -12.17 -0.22
CA GLN A 79 14.73 -12.53 -1.62
C GLN A 79 14.42 -11.31 -2.51
N PRO A 80 15.19 -10.21 -2.39
CA PRO A 80 14.95 -9.04 -3.21
C PRO A 80 15.11 -9.41 -4.68
N VAL A 81 14.13 -9.05 -5.49
CA VAL A 81 14.25 -9.12 -6.95
C VAL A 81 14.94 -7.87 -7.46
N PRO A 82 15.74 -7.94 -8.54
CA PRO A 82 16.27 -6.73 -9.18
C PRO A 82 15.12 -5.79 -9.54
N PHE A 83 15.15 -4.58 -8.99
CA PHE A 83 14.15 -3.55 -9.24
C PHE A 83 14.87 -2.23 -9.52
N GLU A 84 14.92 -1.87 -10.79
CA GLU A 84 15.54 -0.64 -11.29
C GLU A 84 14.49 0.09 -12.14
N PRO A 85 13.63 0.92 -11.53
CA PRO A 85 12.60 1.63 -12.29
C PRO A 85 13.26 2.64 -13.23
N VAL A 86 12.90 2.56 -14.51
CA VAL A 86 13.41 3.46 -15.55
C VAL A 86 12.32 4.44 -15.93
N ASN A 87 12.68 5.71 -16.04
CA ASN A 87 11.82 6.75 -16.57
C ASN A 87 11.44 6.41 -18.02
N LEU A 88 10.14 6.44 -18.35
CA LEU A 88 9.60 6.05 -19.65
C LEU A 88 9.84 7.10 -20.75
N GLY A 89 10.51 8.20 -20.42
CA GLY A 89 10.81 9.30 -21.32
C GLY A 89 9.74 10.40 -21.32
N PRO A 90 9.96 11.48 -22.08
CA PRO A 90 9.10 12.66 -22.08
C PRO A 90 7.69 12.41 -22.62
N GLY A 91 7.47 11.30 -23.35
CA GLY A 91 6.14 10.88 -23.79
C GLY A 91 5.22 10.46 -22.64
N VAL A 92 5.78 10.17 -21.45
CA VAL A 92 5.00 9.77 -20.28
C VAL A 92 5.38 10.57 -19.04
N ASN A 93 6.66 10.62 -18.69
CA ASN A 93 7.11 11.29 -17.47
C ASN A 93 7.43 12.77 -17.72
N SER A 94 6.87 13.64 -16.89
CA SER A 94 7.14 15.07 -16.91
C SER A 94 7.58 15.58 -15.53
N ALA A 95 7.68 16.90 -15.37
CA ALA A 95 7.85 17.52 -14.06
C ALA A 95 6.53 17.55 -13.26
N GLU A 96 5.40 17.36 -13.94
CA GLU A 96 4.08 17.30 -13.32
C GLU A 96 3.78 15.88 -12.83
N PRO A 97 2.89 15.71 -11.85
CA PRO A 97 2.56 14.38 -11.35
C PRO A 97 1.70 13.58 -12.34
N GLU A 98 2.14 12.35 -12.64
CA GLU A 98 1.35 11.35 -13.37
C GLU A 98 0.84 10.22 -12.47
N TYR A 99 -0.43 9.81 -12.66
CA TYR A 99 -1.10 8.82 -11.83
C TYR A 99 -1.94 7.84 -12.65
N TYR A 100 -2.37 6.76 -11.96
CA TYR A 100 -3.33 5.79 -12.46
C TYR A 100 -3.05 5.23 -13.87
N PRO A 101 -1.82 4.75 -14.16
CA PRO A 101 -1.50 4.21 -15.46
C PRO A 101 -2.25 2.90 -15.73
N CYS A 102 -2.69 2.73 -16.98
CA CYS A 102 -3.29 1.52 -17.51
C CYS A 102 -2.66 1.24 -18.89
N VAL A 103 -2.11 0.04 -19.07
CA VAL A 103 -1.59 -0.42 -20.36
C VAL A 103 -2.60 -1.37 -21.00
N THR A 104 -2.84 -1.21 -22.30
CA THR A 104 -3.70 -2.13 -23.07
C THR A 104 -3.07 -3.53 -23.14
N ALA A 105 -3.89 -4.56 -23.30
CA ALA A 105 -3.44 -5.96 -23.30
C ALA A 105 -2.49 -6.32 -24.46
N ASP A 106 -2.41 -5.48 -25.49
CA ASP A 106 -1.46 -5.60 -26.59
C ASP A 106 -0.13 -4.86 -26.33
N ASP A 107 0.04 -4.26 -25.16
CA ASP A 107 1.19 -3.45 -24.73
C ASP A 107 1.48 -2.23 -25.63
N ARG A 108 0.49 -1.74 -26.37
CA ARG A 108 0.68 -0.64 -27.33
C ARG A 108 0.21 0.72 -26.88
N THR A 109 -0.68 0.80 -25.90
CA THR A 109 -1.28 2.06 -25.47
C THR A 109 -1.23 2.17 -23.96
N LEU A 110 -0.63 3.25 -23.47
CA LEU A 110 -0.59 3.63 -22.06
C LEU A 110 -1.53 4.82 -21.87
N ILE A 111 -2.54 4.63 -21.03
CA ILE A 111 -3.48 5.65 -20.61
C ILE A 111 -3.15 6.01 -19.16
N TYR A 112 -3.01 7.28 -18.85
CA TYR A 112 -2.67 7.75 -17.51
C TYR A 112 -3.31 9.11 -17.26
N THR A 113 -3.38 9.55 -16.00
CA THR A 113 -3.75 10.94 -15.69
C THR A 113 -2.50 11.76 -15.43
N ARG A 114 -2.52 13.04 -15.81
CA ARG A 114 -1.49 14.01 -15.41
C ARG A 114 -2.17 15.23 -14.83
N ARG A 115 -1.73 15.62 -13.64
CA ARG A 115 -2.24 16.81 -12.96
C ARG A 115 -1.40 18.02 -13.35
N VAL A 116 -1.96 18.89 -14.20
CA VAL A 116 -1.31 20.10 -14.71
C VAL A 116 -1.85 21.35 -14.03
N THR A 117 -1.05 22.42 -14.05
CA THR A 117 -1.50 23.74 -13.59
C THR A 117 -2.48 24.36 -14.59
N ALA A 118 -3.65 24.76 -14.12
CA ALA A 118 -4.69 25.43 -14.88
C ALA A 118 -5.28 26.58 -14.03
N PRO A 119 -4.66 27.77 -14.01
CA PRO A 119 -4.97 28.86 -13.08
C PRO A 119 -6.44 29.35 -13.11
N GLU A 120 -7.10 29.19 -14.25
CA GLU A 120 -8.50 29.48 -14.48
C GLU A 120 -9.46 28.52 -13.79
N VAL A 121 -9.00 27.29 -13.46
CA VAL A 121 -9.80 26.25 -12.80
C VAL A 121 -9.84 26.49 -11.30
N ARG A 122 -11.00 26.87 -10.77
CA ARG A 122 -11.22 27.08 -9.32
C ARG A 122 -11.56 25.75 -8.63
N PRO A 123 -11.23 25.57 -7.34
CA PRO A 123 -10.54 26.52 -6.46
C PRO A 123 -9.01 26.37 -6.45
N TYR A 124 -8.47 25.27 -7.00
CA TYR A 124 -7.08 24.88 -6.79
C TYR A 124 -6.11 25.29 -7.89
N GLY A 125 -6.59 25.79 -9.03
CA GLY A 125 -5.74 26.17 -10.15
C GLY A 125 -5.08 24.95 -10.83
N MET A 126 -5.71 23.78 -10.75
CA MET A 126 -5.17 22.52 -11.28
C MET A 126 -6.24 21.81 -12.10
N GLN A 127 -5.79 21.09 -13.11
CA GLN A 127 -6.59 20.21 -13.95
C GLN A 127 -5.93 18.84 -13.99
N GLU A 128 -6.74 17.78 -13.98
CA GLU A 128 -6.28 16.41 -14.18
C GLU A 128 -7.06 15.81 -15.34
N ASP A 129 -6.36 15.55 -16.44
CA ASP A 129 -6.93 14.98 -17.66
C ASP A 129 -6.33 13.61 -17.96
N PHE A 130 -6.97 12.89 -18.87
CA PHE A 130 -6.42 11.67 -19.48
C PHE A 130 -5.38 12.03 -20.54
N PHE A 131 -4.22 11.38 -20.43
CA PHE A 131 -3.15 11.39 -21.39
C PHE A 131 -3.00 9.98 -21.96
N VAL A 132 -2.61 9.92 -23.22
CA VAL A 132 -2.40 8.67 -23.95
C VAL A 132 -1.02 8.73 -24.57
N SER A 133 -0.26 7.67 -24.40
CA SER A 133 1.01 7.47 -25.07
C SER A 133 1.00 6.12 -25.78
N HIS A 134 1.57 6.08 -26.98
CA HIS A 134 1.67 4.89 -27.80
C HIS A 134 3.10 4.36 -27.80
N ARG A 135 3.21 3.03 -27.80
CA ARG A 135 4.51 2.37 -27.83
C ARG A 135 5.03 2.26 -29.27
N GLY A 136 6.16 2.89 -29.54
CA GLY A 136 6.89 2.79 -30.81
C GLY A 136 7.52 1.41 -31.02
N GLU A 137 7.95 1.13 -32.26
CA GLU A 137 8.66 -0.11 -32.61
C GLU A 137 10.02 -0.24 -31.89
N ASP A 138 10.65 0.88 -31.57
CA ASP A 138 11.88 0.97 -30.77
C ASP A 138 11.62 0.79 -29.26
N GLY A 139 10.35 0.62 -28.87
CA GLY A 139 9.92 0.47 -27.49
C GLY A 139 9.78 1.76 -26.70
N SER A 140 9.99 2.92 -27.34
CA SER A 140 9.74 4.23 -26.73
C SER A 140 8.24 4.51 -26.58
N TRP A 141 7.89 5.38 -25.64
CA TRP A 141 6.53 5.86 -25.44
C TRP A 141 6.44 7.31 -25.96
N GLY A 142 5.46 7.61 -26.83
CA GLY A 142 5.24 8.95 -27.39
C GLY A 142 3.89 9.15 -28.06
#